data_AF-A0A9X9IPZ5-F1
#
_entry.id   AF-A0A9X9IPZ5-F1
#
_cell.length_a   1.000
_cell.length_b   1.000
_cell.length_c   1.000
_cell.angle_alpha   90.00
_cell.angle_beta   90.00
_cell.angle_gamma   90.00
#
_symmetry.space_group_name_H-M   'P 1'
#
loop_
_entity.id
_entity.type
_entity.pdbx_description
1 polymer ?
#
loop_
_entity_poly.entity_id
_entity_poly.type
_entity_poly.pdbx_seq_one_letter_code
_entity_poly.pdbx_strand_id
1 'polypeptide(L)' 'MKYIALNEIHNSKRTISIAVAWFTQRDSFNAIIGAIERGVNISLMLINDIINRNEYGLDFSLYLQKRGKLCFVDSIFG' A
#
# COMPACT_ATOMS: atom_id res chain seq x y z
N MET A 1 0.01 5.53 17.96
CA MET A 1 0.75 5.59 16.66
C MET A 1 -0.06 5.13 15.44
N LYS A 2 -1.01 4.16 15.56
CA LYS A 2 -1.79 3.63 14.41
C LYS A 2 -2.69 4.66 13.69
N TYR A 3 -3.22 5.66 14.40
CA TYR A 3 -4.25 6.59 13.88
C TYR A 3 -3.74 7.70 12.96
N ILE A 4 -2.49 8.16 13.16
CA ILE A 4 -1.96 9.31 12.42
C ILE A 4 -1.83 8.98 10.92
N ALA A 5 -1.32 7.79 10.59
CA ALA A 5 -1.18 7.34 9.20
C ALA A 5 -2.52 7.19 8.46
N LEU A 6 -3.57 6.72 9.13
CA LEU A 6 -4.90 6.57 8.53
C LEU A 6 -5.54 7.94 8.26
N ASN A 7 -5.45 8.88 9.20
CA ASN A 7 -6.00 10.22 9.02
C ASN A 7 -5.37 10.94 7.81
N GLU A 8 -4.06 10.82 7.62
CA GLU A 8 -3.37 11.38 6.45
C GLU A 8 -3.83 10.73 5.14
N ILE A 9 -4.06 9.42 5.13
CA ILE A 9 -4.61 8.72 3.95
C ILE A 9 -6.03 9.22 3.62
N HIS A 10 -6.86 9.47 4.62
CA HIS A 10 -8.22 9.96 4.42
C HIS A 10 -8.25 11.42 3.93
N ASN A 11 -7.35 12.27 4.43
CA ASN A 11 -7.35 13.69 4.10
C ASN A 11 -6.54 14.05 2.84
N SER A 12 -5.67 13.16 2.36
CA SER A 12 -4.91 13.40 1.13
C SER A 12 -5.83 13.53 -0.08
N LYS A 13 -5.52 14.52 -0.94
CA LYS A 13 -6.32 14.88 -2.12
C LYS A 13 -5.63 14.62 -3.45
N ARG A 14 -4.33 14.31 -3.47
CA ARG A 14 -3.55 14.28 -4.71
C ARG A 14 -2.65 13.07 -4.83
N THR A 15 -1.70 12.91 -3.92
CA THR A 15 -0.68 11.87 -4.04
C THR A 15 -0.27 11.34 -2.67
N ILE A 16 -0.09 10.03 -2.59
CA ILE A 16 0.48 9.34 -1.42
C ILE A 16 1.58 8.40 -1.93
N SER A 17 2.76 8.48 -1.33
CA SER A 17 3.86 7.55 -1.57
C SER A 17 4.16 6.81 -0.28
N ILE A 18 4.17 5.48 -0.34
CA ILE A 18 4.35 4.60 0.83
C ILE A 18 5.50 3.65 0.52
N ALA A 19 6.52 3.66 1.36
CA ALA A 19 7.59 2.66 1.36
C ALA A 19 7.56 1.94 2.70
N VAL A 20 7.37 0.62 2.68
CA VAL A 20 7.22 -0.18 3.91
C VAL A 20 7.74 -1.59 3.68
N ALA A 21 8.41 -2.14 4.70
CA ALA A 21 8.96 -3.49 4.64
C ALA A 21 7.86 -4.56 4.53
N TRP A 22 7.01 -4.65 5.56
CA TRP A 22 5.90 -5.61 5.61
C TRP A 22 4.58 -4.87 5.67
N PHE A 23 3.81 -4.95 4.58
CA PHE A 23 2.50 -4.34 4.51
C PHE A 23 1.41 -5.39 4.72
N THR A 24 0.99 -5.54 5.98
CA THR A 24 0.06 -6.61 6.40
C THR A 24 -1.25 -6.09 6.96
N GLN A 25 -1.35 -4.79 7.24
CA GLN A 25 -2.50 -4.21 7.94
C GLN A 25 -3.66 -3.92 6.97
N ARG A 26 -4.73 -4.72 7.08
CA ARG A 26 -5.91 -4.63 6.20
C ARG A 26 -6.65 -3.31 6.30
N ASP A 27 -6.70 -2.67 7.47
CA ASP A 27 -7.32 -1.35 7.63
C ASP A 27 -6.62 -0.29 6.77
N SER A 28 -5.28 -0.30 6.78
CA SER A 28 -4.48 0.62 5.96
C SER A 28 -4.62 0.33 4.47
N PHE A 29 -4.71 -0.94 4.10
CA PHE A 29 -4.99 -1.34 2.72
C PHE A 29 -6.35 -0.82 2.25
N ASN A 30 -7.41 -1.02 3.03
CA ASN A 30 -8.76 -0.55 2.71
C ASN A 30 -8.80 0.99 2.61
N ALA A 31 -8.11 1.70 3.50
CA ALA A 31 -8.02 3.16 3.45
C ALA A 31 -7.32 3.66 2.17
N ILE A 32 -6.28 2.96 1.72
CA ILE A 32 -5.57 3.24 0.46
C ILE A 32 -6.49 2.97 -0.74
N ILE A 33 -7.22 1.85 -0.76
CA ILE A 33 -8.20 1.58 -1.82
C ILE A 33 -9.24 2.70 -1.89
N GLY A 34 -9.81 3.09 -0.75
CA GLY A 34 -10.76 4.20 -0.70
C GLY A 34 -10.14 5.53 -1.15
N ALA A 35 -8.84 5.76 -0.94
CA ALA A 35 -8.15 6.95 -1.45
C ALA A 35 -7.95 6.92 -2.96
N ILE A 36 -7.62 5.77 -3.54
CA ILE A 36 -7.56 5.58 -5.00
C ILE A 36 -8.91 5.85 -5.64
N GLU A 37 -10.00 5.38 -5.04
CA GLU A 37 -11.37 5.62 -5.52
C GLU A 37 -11.76 7.10 -5.45
N ARG A 38 -11.18 7.88 -4.54
CA ARG A 38 -11.32 9.35 -4.49
C ARG A 38 -10.45 10.07 -5.55
N GLY A 39 -9.70 9.35 -6.37
CA GLY A 39 -8.81 9.91 -7.39
C GLY A 39 -7.41 10.27 -6.89
N VAL A 40 -7.03 9.83 -5.69
CA VAL A 40 -5.66 10.03 -5.17
C VAL A 40 -4.70 9.08 -5.88
N ASN A 41 -3.61 9.60 -6.43
CA ASN A 41 -2.55 8.77 -7.03
C ASN A 41 -1.69 8.14 -5.92
N ILE A 42 -1.70 6.82 -5.80
CA ILE A 42 -0.96 6.11 -4.75
C ILE A 42 0.14 5.24 -5.36
N SER A 43 1.35 5.38 -4.80
CA SER A 43 2.51 4.55 -5.11
C SER A 43 2.95 3.79 -3.86
N LEU A 44 2.99 2.47 -3.95
CA LEU A 44 3.37 1.56 -2.88
C LEU A 44 4.66 0.83 -3.28
N MET A 45 5.68 0.91 -2.43
CA MET A 45 6.95 0.22 -2.58
C MET A 45 7.13 -0.74 -1.41
N LEU A 46 7.26 -2.03 -1.72
CA LEU A 46 7.33 -3.13 -0.75
C LEU A 46 8.61 -3.92 -0.94
N ILE A 47 9.12 -4.53 0.14
CA ILE A 47 10.21 -5.50 0.00
C ILE A 47 9.68 -6.74 -0.70
N ASN A 48 10.46 -7.28 -1.63
CA ASN A 48 10.18 -8.50 -2.37
C ASN A 48 10.41 -9.74 -1.50
N ASP A 49 9.49 -9.99 -0.56
CA ASP A 49 9.59 -11.13 0.36
C ASP A 49 8.30 -11.96 0.44
N ILE A 50 8.40 -13.07 1.17
CA ILE A 50 7.30 -14.02 1.36
C ILE A 50 6.10 -13.41 2.09
N ILE A 51 6.31 -12.40 2.93
CA ILE A 51 5.23 -11.79 3.71
C ILE A 51 4.33 -10.97 2.78
N ASN A 52 4.91 -10.17 1.88
CA ASN A 52 4.12 -9.39 0.92
C ASN A 52 3.62 -10.20 -0.29
N ARG A 53 4.17 -11.41 -0.52
CA ARG A 53 3.74 -12.32 -1.60
C ARG A 53 2.81 -13.44 -1.16
N ASN A 54 2.47 -13.51 0.12
CA ASN A 54 1.61 -14.55 0.66
C ASN A 54 0.23 -14.53 -0.04
N GLU A 55 -0.25 -15.68 -0.50
CA GLU A 55 -1.56 -15.85 -1.14
C GLU A 55 -2.74 -15.49 -0.23
N TYR A 56 -2.57 -15.61 1.10
CA TYR A 56 -3.52 -15.20 2.14
C TYR A 56 -3.29 -13.76 2.62
N GLY A 57 -2.35 -13.04 2.00
CA GLY A 57 -1.98 -11.66 2.33
C GLY A 57 -2.99 -10.62 1.83
N LEU A 58 -2.51 -9.39 1.66
CA LEU A 58 -3.30 -8.33 1.07
C LEU A 58 -3.48 -8.56 -0.44
N ASP A 59 -4.66 -8.20 -0.95
CA ASP A 59 -5.00 -8.41 -2.36
C ASP A 59 -4.38 -7.32 -3.26
N PHE A 60 -3.09 -7.46 -3.55
CA PHE A 60 -2.39 -6.55 -4.44
C PHE A 60 -2.89 -6.60 -5.89
N SER A 61 -3.60 -7.65 -6.29
CA SER A 61 -4.27 -7.73 -7.59
C SER A 61 -5.41 -6.72 -7.66
N LEU A 62 -6.26 -6.63 -6.63
CA LEU A 62 -7.29 -5.59 -6.51
C LEU A 62 -6.67 -4.18 -6.52
N TYR A 63 -5.57 -3.97 -5.80
CA TYR A 63 -4.87 -2.69 -5.78
C TYR A 63 -4.42 -2.24 -7.18
N LEU A 64 -3.84 -3.16 -7.97
CA LEU A 64 -3.43 -2.89 -9.35
C LEU A 64 -4.64 -2.65 -10.27
N GLN A 65 -5.73 -3.42 -10.13
CA GLN A 65 -6.97 -3.20 -10.88
C GLN A 65 -7.57 -1.81 -10.65
N LYS A 66 -7.43 -1.28 -9.43
CA LYS A 66 -7.85 0.09 -9.07
C LYS A 66 -6.89 1.16 -9.58
N ARG A 67 -5.86 0.82 -10.36
CA ARG A 67 -4.82 1.72 -10.89
C ARG A 67 -3.81 2.22 -9.84
N GLY A 68 -3.67 1.53 -8.71
CA GLY A 68 -2.57 1.77 -7.79
C GLY A 68 -1.23 1.41 -8.43
N LYS A 69 -0.17 2.16 -8.09
CA LYS A 69 1.20 1.86 -8.55
C LYS A 69 1.90 1.00 -7.50
N LEU A 70 2.42 -0.15 -7.89
CA LEU A 70 3.11 -1.09 -7.00
C LEU A 70 4.51 -1.40 -7.53
N CYS A 71 5.49 -1.35 -6.64
CA CYS A 71 6.86 -1.75 -6.93
C CYS A 71 7.35 -2.67 -5.80
N PHE A 72 7.95 -3.80 -6.18
CA PHE A 72 8.68 -4.65 -5.25
C PHE A 72 10.17 -4.36 -5.38
N VAL A 73 10.85 -4.16 -4.25
CA VAL A 73 12.30 -3.95 -4.17
C VAL A 73 12.96 -5.15 -3.51
N ASP A 74 13.98 -5.71 -4.17
CA ASP A 74 14.80 -6.72 -3.55
C ASP A 74 15.62 -6.09 -2.42
N SER A 75 15.67 -6.77 -1.27
CA SER A 75 16.56 -6.35 -0.19
C SER A 75 18.00 -6.62 -0.63
N ILE A 76 18.84 -5.58 -0.67
CA ILE A 76 20.27 -5.68 -1.03
C ILE A 76 21.12 -6.12 0.17
N PHE A 77 20.51 -6.57 1.27
CA PHE A 77 21.25 -7.14 2.39
C PHE A 77 21.34 -8.66 2.21
N GLY A 78 22.38 -9.07 1.47
CA GLY A 78 22.97 -10.41 1.53
C GLY A 78 24.09 -10.46 2.55
#